data_AF-A0A382IPB6-F1
#
_entry.id   AF-A0A382IPB6-F1
#
_cell.length_a   1.000
_cell.length_b   1.000
_cell.length_c   1.000
_cell.angle_alpha   90.00
_cell.angle_beta   90.00
_cell.angle_gamma   90.00
#
_symmetry.space_group_name_H-M   'P 1'
#
loop_
_entity.id
_entity.type
_entity.pdbx_description
1 polymer ?
#
loop_
_entity_poly.entity_id
_entity_poly.type
_entity_poly.pdbx_seq_one_letter_code
_entity_poly.pdbx_strand_id
1 'polypeptide(L)' 'MTKLVLLRHGESQWNLENRFTGWTDVDLTEKGEAEARESGKLLKEEE' A
#
# COMPACT_ATOMS: atom_id res chain seq x y z
N MET A 1 -22.81 -14.76 2.83
CA MET A 1 -22.62 -13.37 2.37
C MET A 1 -21.16 -13.22 1.99
N THR A 2 -20.84 -12.72 0.80
CA THR A 2 -19.46 -12.62 0.34
C THR A 2 -18.94 -11.21 0.59
N LYS A 3 -17.72 -11.09 1.15
CA LYS A 3 -17.02 -9.81 1.31
C LYS A 3 -15.85 -9.76 0.33
N LEU A 4 -15.64 -8.60 -0.30
CA LEU A 4 -14.49 -8.30 -1.15
C LEU A 4 -13.82 -7.05 -0.60
N VAL A 5 -12.51 -7.09 -0.41
CA VAL A 5 -11.70 -5.96 0.05
C VAL A 5 -10.72 -5.57 -1.06
N LEU A 6 -10.67 -4.28 -1.38
CA LEU A 6 -9.71 -3.71 -2.34
C LEU A 6 -8.75 -2.80 -1.58
N LEU A 7 -7.46 -2.95 -1.84
CA LEU A 7 -6.40 -2.17 -1.21
C LEU A 7 -5.36 -1.79 -2.27
N ARG A 8 -4.90 -0.54 -2.24
CA ARG A 8 -3.76 -0.09 -3.05
C ARG A 8 -2.46 -0.34 -2.27
N HIS A 9 -1.35 -0.57 -2.98
CA HIS A 9 -0.02 -0.56 -2.38
C HIS A 9 0.24 0.77 -1.63
N GLY A 10 1.11 0.75 -0.62
CA GLY A 10 1.55 1.94 0.10
C GLY A 10 2.40 2.87 -0.78
N GLU A 11 2.76 4.05 -0.25
CA GLU A 11 3.60 5.01 -0.97
C GLU A 11 4.91 4.40 -1.50
N SER A 12 5.14 4.51 -2.81
CA SER A 12 6.41 4.11 -3.44
C SER A 12 7.40 5.26 -3.54
N GLN A 13 8.68 4.95 -3.74
CA GLN A 13 9.74 5.96 -3.97
C GLN A 13 9.34 6.94 -5.09
N TRP A 14 8.76 6.44 -6.19
CA TRP A 14 8.35 7.31 -7.31
C TRP A 14 7.03 8.04 -7.07
N ASN A 15 6.18 7.58 -6.15
CA ASN A 15 5.05 8.40 -5.69
C ASN A 15 5.56 9.62 -4.91
N LEU A 16 6.54 9.42 -4.03
CA LEU A 16 7.19 10.50 -3.27
C LEU A 16 7.91 11.49 -4.20
N GLU A 17 8.61 10.99 -5.21
CA GLU A 17 9.31 11.81 -6.22
C GLU A 17 8.40 12.43 -7.29
N ASN A 18 7.09 12.15 -7.24
CA ASN A 18 6.11 12.60 -8.24
C ASN A 18 6.46 12.18 -9.68
N ARG A 19 6.85 10.90 -9.85
CA ARG A 19 7.25 10.28 -11.11
C ARG A 19 6.27 9.17 -11.51
N PHE A 20 6.08 8.99 -12.82
CA PHE A 20 5.28 7.89 -13.35
C PHE A 20 6.04 6.56 -13.26
N THR A 21 5.56 5.61 -12.45
CA THR A 21 6.15 4.27 -12.28
C THR A 21 6.02 3.36 -13.50
N GLY A 22 4.80 3.27 -14.05
CA GLY A 22 4.51 2.32 -15.13
C GLY A 22 4.77 0.89 -14.68
N TRP A 23 5.61 0.17 -15.43
CA TRP A 23 5.95 -1.23 -15.19
C TRP A 23 7.29 -1.40 -14.47
N THR A 24 7.90 -0.29 -14.02
CA THR A 24 9.16 -0.32 -13.30
C THR A 24 8.93 -0.86 -11.90
N ASP A 25 9.75 -1.82 -11.49
CA ASP A 25 9.73 -2.36 -10.14
C ASP A 25 10.44 -1.39 -9.18
N VAL A 26 9.67 -0.71 -8.33
CA VAL A 26 10.17 0.30 -7.40
C VAL A 26 9.71 -0.03 -6.00
N ASP A 27 10.62 0.14 -5.04
CA ASP A 27 10.33 -0.15 -3.63
C ASP A 27 9.34 0.84 -3.00
N LEU A 28 8.77 0.42 -1.88
CA LEU A 28 8.02 1.29 -0.98
C LEU A 28 8.95 2.28 -0.27
N THR A 29 8.40 3.39 0.18
CA THR A 29 9.05 4.23 1.19
C THR A 29 8.85 3.60 2.58
N GLU A 30 9.63 4.02 3.58
CA GLU A 30 9.38 3.61 4.98
C GLU A 30 7.94 3.93 5.42
N LYS A 31 7.40 5.04 4.92
CA LYS A 31 6.00 5.43 5.10
C LYS A 31 5.06 4.42 4.41
N GLY A 32 5.31 4.07 3.15
CA GLY A 32 4.52 3.08 2.43
C GLY A 32 4.49 1.70 3.10
N GLU A 33 5.61 1.27 3.68
CA GLU A 33 5.62 0.05 4.48
C GLU A 33 4.80 0.17 5.77
N ALA A 34 4.86 1.32 6.44
CA ALA A 34 4.05 1.58 7.64
C ALA A 34 2.55 1.59 7.31
N GLU A 35 2.15 2.18 6.18
CA GLU A 35 0.76 2.17 5.67
C GLU A 35 0.27 0.73 5.42
N ALA A 36 1.11 -0.13 4.81
CA ALA A 36 0.77 -1.52 4.58
C ALA A 36 0.60 -2.31 5.89
N ARG A 37 1.50 -2.08 6.87
CA ARG A 37 1.41 -2.70 8.20
C ARG A 37 0.15 -2.26 8.94
N GLU A 38 -0.20 -0.98 8.88
CA GLU A 38 -1.38 -0.44 9.55
C GLU A 38 -2.68 -0.95 8.92
N SER A 39 -2.74 -1.00 7.58
CA SER A 39 -3.87 -1.60 6.86
C SER A 39 -4.09 -3.05 7.27
N GLY A 40 -3.01 -3.82 7.46
CA GLY A 40 -3.08 -5.19 7.96
C GLY A 40 -3.64 -5.31 9.38
N LYS A 41 -3.35 -4.35 10.28
CA LYS A 41 -3.93 -4.33 11.62
C LYS A 41 -5.42 -4.02 11.58
N LEU A 42 -5.83 -3.00 10.83
CA LEU A 42 -7.24 -2.62 10.68
C LEU A 42 -8.08 -3.76 10.11
N LEU A 43 -7.58 -4.46 9.09
CA LEU A 43 -8.29 -5.62 8.54
C LEU A 43 -8.44 -6.77 9.52
N LYS A 44 -7.48 -6.95 10.44
CA LYS A 44 -7.55 -7.95 11.50
C LYS A 44 -8.54 -7.55 12.61
N GLU A 45 -8.71 -6.26 12.87
CA GLU A 45 -9.68 -5.75 13.84
C GLU A 45 -11.13 -5.86 13.33
N GLU A 46 -11.32 -5.82 12.00
CA GLU A 46 -12.63 -5.94 11.33
C GLU A 46 -13.08 -7.40 11.06
N GLU A 47 -12.28 -8.39 11.48
CA GLU A 47 -12.61 -9.84 11.44
C GLU A 47 -13.50 -10.23 12.63
#